data_AF-A0AAX3PJ99-F1
#
_entry.id   AF-A0AAX3PJ99-F1
#
_cell.length_a   1.000
_cell.length_b   1.000
_cell.length_c   1.000
_cell.angle_alpha   90.00
_cell.angle_beta   90.00
_cell.angle_gamma   90.00
#
_symmetry.space_group_name_H-M   'P 1'
#
loop_
_entity.id
_entity.type
_entity.pdbx_description
1 polymer ?
#
loop_
_entity_poly.entity_id
_entity_poly.type
_entity_poly.pdbx_seq_one_letter_code
_entity_poly.pdbx_strand_id
1 'polypeptide(L)'
;MSNIQFDIQGLDQLQSKLERLNNPRKVKSMVRKALRQAANIVRDAARNNAKLIDDPETREKIWKNISVQAGKTRNPSDIKIRVGVRGGASFSNPNPPNLSGGDTRHWRWVEFGSVNNPAVPFMRPALANNIQPVTDKFVQMLNDEIDKALASPT
;
A
#
# COMPACT_ATOMS: atom_id res chain seq x y z
N MET A 1 -12.35 20.07 -9.73
CA MET A 1 -11.41 19.01 -9.34
C MET A 1 -10.12 19.70 -8.92
N SER A 2 -9.74 19.63 -7.65
CA SER A 2 -8.57 20.33 -7.11
C SER A 2 -7.29 19.75 -7.71
N ASN A 3 -6.52 20.61 -8.38
CA ASN A 3 -5.19 20.31 -8.89
C ASN A 3 -4.25 20.20 -7.67
N ILE A 4 -4.00 18.99 -7.16
CA ILE A 4 -3.04 18.79 -6.09
C ILE A 4 -1.66 18.89 -6.72
N GLN A 5 -1.04 20.06 -6.63
CA GLN A 5 0.32 20.31 -7.07
C GLN A 5 1.28 19.75 -6.01
N PHE A 6 1.87 18.58 -6.29
CA PHE A 6 2.89 17.98 -5.44
C PHE A 6 4.23 18.64 -5.76
N ASP A 7 4.61 19.64 -4.96
CA ASP A 7 5.94 20.24 -5.04
C ASP A 7 6.90 19.39 -4.21
N ILE A 8 7.37 18.28 -4.80
CA ILE A 8 8.34 17.41 -4.14
C ILE A 8 9.72 18.06 -4.27
N GLN A 9 10.05 18.94 -3.33
CA GLN A 9 11.40 19.47 -3.17
C GLN A 9 12.39 18.30 -3.07
N GLY A 10 13.32 18.19 -4.04
CA GLY A 10 14.34 17.14 -4.09
C GLY A 10 14.22 16.13 -5.23
N LEU A 11 13.20 16.20 -6.09
CA LEU A 11 13.11 15.35 -7.30
C LEU A 11 14.27 15.58 -8.28
N ASP A 12 14.75 16.81 -8.44
CA ASP A 12 15.86 17.11 -9.35
C ASP A 12 17.17 16.46 -8.88
N GLN A 13 17.42 16.51 -7.57
CA GLN A 13 18.54 15.81 -6.96
C GLN A 13 18.40 14.29 -7.10
N LEU A 14 17.19 13.77 -6.95
CA LEU A 14 16.89 12.35 -7.17
C LEU A 14 17.22 11.92 -8.61
N GLN A 15 16.80 12.69 -9.61
CA GLN A 15 17.03 12.37 -11.01
C GLN A 15 18.53 12.27 -11.32
N SER A 16 19.32 13.28 -10.90
CA SER A 16 20.77 13.27 -11.13
C SER A 16 21.47 12.09 -10.44
N LYS A 17 21.03 11.69 -9.24
CA LYS A 17 21.59 10.52 -8.55
C LYS A 17 21.18 9.20 -9.22
N LEU A 18 19.97 9.12 -9.76
CA LEU A 18 19.49 7.94 -10.51
C LEU A 18 20.27 7.73 -11.82
N GLU A 19 20.60 8.81 -12.53
CA GLU A 19 21.44 8.76 -13.74
C GLU A 19 22.83 8.19 -13.44
N ARG A 20 23.42 8.57 -12.29
CA ARG A 20 24.74 8.07 -11.85
C ARG A 20 24.77 6.57 -11.54
N LEU A 21 23.64 5.98 -11.13
CA LEU A 21 23.58 4.57 -10.72
C LEU A 21 23.67 3.59 -11.89
N ASN A 22 23.36 4.03 -13.12
CA ASN A 22 23.41 3.29 -14.40
C ASN A 22 22.97 1.80 -14.38
N ASN A 23 22.16 1.40 -13.39
CA ASN A 23 21.70 0.03 -13.19
C ASN A 23 20.18 0.00 -12.97
N PRO A 24 19.40 -0.24 -14.04
CA PRO A 24 17.94 -0.15 -13.99
C PRO A 24 17.31 -1.20 -13.07
N ARG A 25 17.95 -2.36 -12.89
CA ARG A 25 17.45 -3.41 -11.98
C ARG A 25 17.58 -2.99 -10.52
N LYS A 26 18.73 -2.40 -10.15
CA LYS A 26 18.98 -1.89 -8.80
C LYS A 26 18.01 -0.75 -8.47
N VAL A 27 17.83 0.19 -9.39
CA VAL A 27 16.85 1.29 -9.26
C VAL A 27 15.43 0.76 -9.03
N LYS A 28 14.96 -0.18 -9.85
CA LYS A 28 13.63 -0.79 -9.65
C LYS A 28 13.48 -1.47 -8.29
N SER A 29 14.53 -2.12 -7.78
CA SER A 29 14.52 -2.74 -6.46
C SER A 29 14.38 -1.69 -5.35
N MET A 30 15.14 -0.60 -5.42
CA MET A 30 15.09 0.51 -4.46
C MET A 30 13.71 1.19 -4.46
N VAL A 31 13.15 1.47 -5.64
CA VAL A 31 11.80 2.02 -5.77
C VAL A 31 10.75 1.10 -5.17
N ARG A 32 10.81 -0.23 -5.43
CA ARG A 32 9.90 -1.20 -4.80
C ARG A 32 10.02 -1.21 -3.28
N LYS A 33 11.24 -1.11 -2.75
CA LYS A 33 11.49 -1.08 -1.31
C LYS A 33 10.90 0.18 -0.69
N ALA A 34 11.18 1.36 -1.27
CA ALA A 34 10.64 2.63 -0.83
C ALA A 34 9.11 2.64 -0.85
N LEU A 35 8.49 2.20 -1.96
CA LEU A 35 7.03 2.10 -2.07
C LEU A 35 6.41 1.16 -1.03
N ARG A 36 7.04 0.01 -0.75
CA ARG A 36 6.55 -0.90 0.30
C ARG A 36 6.61 -0.26 1.68
N GLN A 37 7.68 0.46 2.00
CA GLN A 37 7.81 1.14 3.29
C GLN A 37 6.79 2.26 3.44
N ALA A 38 6.59 3.07 2.40
CA ALA A 38 5.56 4.10 2.38
C ALA A 38 4.15 3.49 2.53
N ALA A 39 3.85 2.41 1.80
CA ALA A 39 2.57 1.72 1.86
C ALA A 39 2.27 1.08 3.24
N ASN A 40 3.27 0.84 4.08
CA ASN A 40 3.05 0.34 5.44
C ASN A 40 2.26 1.33 6.29
N ILE A 41 2.43 2.65 6.08
CA ILE A 41 1.64 3.68 6.78
C ILE A 41 0.14 3.48 6.50
N VAL A 42 -0.22 3.35 5.22
CA VAL A 42 -1.62 3.11 4.81
C VAL A 42 -2.13 1.77 5.33
N ARG A 43 -1.29 0.72 5.29
CA ARG A 43 -1.62 -0.60 5.85
C ARG A 43 -1.97 -0.49 7.33
N ASP A 44 -1.14 0.19 8.11
CA ASP A 44 -1.31 0.28 9.55
C ASP A 44 -2.48 1.17 9.94
N ALA A 45 -2.70 2.27 9.22
CA ALA A 45 -3.91 3.07 9.33
C ALA A 45 -5.18 2.24 9.00
N ALA A 46 -5.16 1.48 7.91
CA ALA A 46 -6.28 0.62 7.53
C ALA A 46 -6.54 -0.49 8.56
N ARG A 47 -5.49 -1.05 9.16
CA ARG A 47 -5.62 -2.02 10.26
C ARG A 47 -6.26 -1.41 11.50
N ASN A 48 -5.86 -0.20 11.86
CA ASN A 48 -6.43 0.50 13.01
C ASN A 48 -7.91 0.85 12.76
N ASN A 49 -8.25 1.32 11.57
CA ASN A 49 -9.64 1.59 11.19
C ASN A 49 -10.48 0.29 11.20
N ALA A 50 -9.95 -0.80 10.65
CA ALA A 50 -10.65 -2.08 10.61
C ALA A 50 -10.88 -2.69 12.00
N LYS A 51 -9.97 -2.48 12.97
CA LYS A 51 -10.17 -2.92 14.35
C LYS A 51 -11.38 -2.27 15.03
N LEU A 52 -11.78 -1.08 14.59
CA LEU A 52 -12.96 -0.39 15.12
C LEU A 52 -14.27 -0.96 14.55
N ILE A 53 -14.18 -1.76 13.48
CA ILE A 53 -15.33 -2.29 12.74
C ILE A 53 -15.47 -3.81 12.95
N ASP A 54 -14.36 -4.52 13.09
CA ASP A 54 -14.34 -5.96 13.32
C ASP A 54 -15.16 -6.30 14.58
N ASP A 55 -16.07 -7.25 14.44
CA ASP A 55 -16.93 -7.72 15.52
C ASP A 55 -16.13 -8.60 16.50
N PRO A 56 -16.02 -8.23 17.79
CA PRO A 56 -15.25 -9.00 18.77
C PRO A 56 -15.81 -10.41 19.03
N GLU A 57 -17.09 -10.65 18.75
CA GLU A 57 -17.74 -11.96 18.94
C GLU A 57 -17.42 -12.94 17.80
N THR A 58 -16.99 -12.42 16.65
CA THR A 58 -16.65 -13.22 15.47
C THR A 58 -15.18 -13.62 15.45
N ARG A 59 -14.89 -14.76 14.79
CA ARG A 59 -13.51 -15.20 14.58
C ARG A 59 -12.83 -14.38 13.47
N GLU A 60 -13.63 -13.81 12.58
CA GLU A 60 -13.24 -13.03 11.43
C GLU A 60 -12.63 -11.69 11.85
N LYS A 61 -11.42 -11.41 11.35
CA LYS A 61 -10.67 -10.19 11.68
C LYS A 61 -10.09 -9.60 10.42
N ILE A 62 -10.79 -8.65 9.82
CA ILE A 62 -10.37 -7.93 8.60
C ILE A 62 -8.97 -7.35 8.82
N TRP A 63 -8.69 -6.74 9.98
CA TRP A 63 -7.40 -6.10 10.24
C TRP A 63 -6.21 -7.07 10.10
N LYS A 64 -6.38 -8.35 10.45
CA LYS A 64 -5.32 -9.37 10.32
C LYS A 64 -5.01 -9.69 8.85
N ASN A 65 -5.99 -9.54 7.96
CA ASN A 65 -5.86 -9.88 6.55
C ASN A 65 -5.42 -8.69 5.69
N ILE A 66 -5.37 -7.46 6.23
CA ILE A 66 -4.84 -6.30 5.52
C ILE A 66 -3.32 -6.41 5.35
N SER A 67 -2.85 -6.31 4.11
CA SER A 67 -1.45 -6.46 3.74
C SER A 67 -1.03 -5.54 2.59
N VAL A 68 0.27 -5.24 2.54
CA VAL A 68 0.92 -4.65 1.36
C VAL A 68 1.30 -5.77 0.39
N GLN A 69 0.97 -5.61 -0.89
CA GLN A 69 1.26 -6.58 -1.93
C GLN A 69 1.75 -5.88 -3.21
N ALA A 70 2.52 -6.61 -4.03
CA ALA A 70 2.77 -6.16 -5.39
C ALA A 70 1.48 -6.24 -6.21
N GLY A 71 1.19 -5.19 -6.98
CA GLY A 71 0.12 -5.18 -7.96
C GLY A 71 0.61 -5.76 -9.29
N LYS A 72 -0.32 -6.34 -10.06
CA LYS A 72 -0.06 -6.71 -11.45
C LYS A 72 -0.02 -5.44 -12.31
N THR A 73 0.99 -5.32 -13.16
CA THR A 73 1.13 -4.26 -14.17
C THR A 73 1.12 -4.88 -15.55
N ARG A 74 0.59 -4.16 -16.55
CA ARG A 74 0.69 -4.58 -17.96
C ARG A 74 2.09 -4.33 -18.50
N ASN A 75 2.73 -3.24 -18.08
CA ASN A 75 4.07 -2.88 -18.48
C ASN A 75 5.10 -3.38 -17.44
N PRO A 76 6.17 -4.09 -17.86
CA PRO A 76 7.27 -4.52 -16.97
C PRO A 76 8.13 -3.36 -16.42
N SER A 77 8.02 -2.17 -17.00
CA SER A 77 8.62 -0.93 -16.50
C SER A 77 7.97 -0.47 -15.20
N ASP A 78 6.67 -0.69 -15.07
CA ASP A 78 5.87 -0.05 -14.04
C ASP A 78 5.95 -0.85 -12.75
N ILE A 79 5.93 -0.12 -11.63
CA ILE A 79 5.91 -0.70 -10.31
C ILE A 79 4.60 -0.30 -9.65
N LYS A 80 3.80 -1.30 -9.30
CA LYS A 80 2.55 -1.11 -8.55
C LYS A 80 2.66 -1.80 -7.21
N ILE A 81 2.45 -1.07 -6.13
CA ILE A 81 2.21 -1.61 -4.79
C ILE A 81 0.77 -1.30 -4.41
N ARG A 82 0.10 -2.28 -3.81
CA ARG A 82 -1.28 -2.15 -3.34
C ARG A 82 -1.36 -2.49 -1.86
N VAL A 83 -2.27 -1.83 -1.16
CA VAL A 83 -2.72 -2.22 0.18
C VAL A 83 -4.11 -2.80 0.04
N GLY A 84 -4.35 -3.99 0.58
CA GLY A 84 -5.65 -4.64 0.47
C GLY A 84 -5.82 -5.84 1.39
N VAL A 85 -7.05 -6.34 1.44
CA VAL A 85 -7.44 -7.50 2.24
C VAL A 85 -7.06 -8.78 1.50
N ARG A 86 -6.27 -9.64 2.15
CA ARG A 86 -5.91 -10.97 1.65
C ARG A 86 -7.15 -11.84 1.48
N GLY A 87 -7.09 -12.75 0.53
CA GLY A 87 -8.23 -13.60 0.15
C GLY A 87 -9.22 -12.92 -0.80
N GLY A 88 -9.09 -11.60 -1.00
CA GLY A 88 -9.96 -10.86 -1.89
C GLY A 88 -11.40 -10.79 -1.36
N ALA A 89 -12.34 -10.51 -2.25
CA ALA A 89 -13.76 -10.42 -1.90
C ALA A 89 -14.62 -11.43 -2.67
N SER A 90 -14.02 -12.36 -3.41
CA SER A 90 -14.78 -13.30 -4.25
C SER A 90 -15.37 -14.43 -3.42
N PHE A 91 -16.67 -14.65 -3.58
CA PHE A 91 -17.38 -15.83 -3.04
C PHE A 91 -17.48 -16.97 -4.06
N SER A 92 -16.86 -16.83 -5.25
CA SER A 92 -16.90 -17.86 -6.29
C SER A 92 -16.29 -19.19 -5.86
N ASN A 93 -15.30 -19.16 -4.95
CA ASN A 93 -14.79 -20.35 -4.30
C ASN A 93 -15.59 -20.57 -3.00
N PRO A 94 -16.29 -21.70 -2.81
CA PRO A 94 -17.01 -21.95 -1.57
C PRO A 94 -16.06 -22.03 -0.36
N ASN A 95 -14.83 -22.52 -0.58
CA ASN A 95 -13.84 -22.66 0.47
C ASN A 95 -13.07 -21.34 0.68
N PRO A 96 -13.17 -20.70 1.85
CA PRO A 96 -12.41 -19.49 2.12
C PRO A 96 -10.91 -19.79 2.20
N PRO A 97 -10.05 -18.83 1.80
CA PRO A 97 -8.61 -18.95 2.00
C PRO A 97 -8.26 -19.09 3.48
N ASN A 98 -7.34 -20.01 3.81
CA ASN A 98 -6.85 -20.16 5.18
C ASN A 98 -5.95 -18.97 5.55
N LEU A 99 -6.53 -18.01 6.28
CA LEU A 99 -5.87 -16.76 6.68
C LEU A 99 -5.96 -16.57 8.19
N SER A 100 -4.99 -15.86 8.76
CA SER A 100 -4.93 -15.60 10.20
C SER A 100 -6.12 -14.82 10.76
N GLY A 101 -6.82 -14.07 9.90
CA GLY A 101 -8.06 -13.37 10.21
C GLY A 101 -9.34 -14.11 9.81
N GLY A 102 -9.27 -15.40 9.45
CA GLY A 102 -10.44 -16.16 9.00
C GLY A 102 -11.01 -15.67 7.65
N ASP A 103 -12.29 -15.93 7.43
CA ASP A 103 -13.00 -15.54 6.21
C ASP A 103 -13.45 -14.08 6.22
N THR A 104 -12.59 -13.20 5.72
CA THR A 104 -12.88 -11.77 5.67
C THR A 104 -13.47 -11.33 4.34
N ARG A 105 -13.95 -12.23 3.46
CA ARG A 105 -14.45 -11.86 2.11
C ARG A 105 -15.60 -10.84 2.12
N HIS A 106 -16.27 -10.72 3.26
CA HIS A 106 -17.33 -9.76 3.53
C HIS A 106 -16.85 -8.29 3.60
N TRP A 107 -15.53 -8.04 3.70
CA TRP A 107 -14.95 -6.70 3.84
C TRP A 107 -15.45 -5.69 2.77
N ARG A 108 -15.81 -6.16 1.57
CA ARG A 108 -16.29 -5.27 0.50
C ARG A 108 -17.62 -4.62 0.85
N TRP A 109 -18.51 -5.33 1.54
CA TRP A 109 -19.81 -4.78 1.92
C TRP A 109 -19.67 -3.77 3.05
N VAL A 110 -18.65 -3.93 3.89
CA VAL A 110 -18.26 -2.92 4.88
C VAL A 110 -17.73 -1.67 4.16
N GLU A 111 -16.75 -1.82 3.26
CA GLU A 111 -16.08 -0.69 2.59
C GLU A 111 -16.98 0.07 1.60
N PHE A 112 -17.89 -0.61 0.91
CA PHE A 112 -18.72 -0.03 -0.16
C PHE A 112 -20.21 0.05 0.18
N GLY A 113 -20.65 -0.58 1.27
CA GLY A 113 -22.07 -0.73 1.60
C GLY A 113 -22.74 -1.84 0.80
N SER A 114 -24.04 -1.98 1.04
CA SER A 114 -24.95 -2.85 0.31
C SER A 114 -26.34 -2.22 0.27
N VAL A 115 -27.31 -2.88 -0.36
CA VAL A 115 -28.72 -2.43 -0.35
C VAL A 115 -29.27 -2.32 1.07
N ASN A 116 -28.81 -3.18 1.98
CA ASN A 116 -29.35 -3.29 3.34
C ASN A 116 -28.56 -2.48 4.38
N ASN A 117 -27.27 -2.22 4.13
CA ASN A 117 -26.37 -1.60 5.12
C ASN A 117 -25.55 -0.47 4.48
N PRO A 118 -25.39 0.68 5.14
CA PRO A 118 -24.56 1.78 4.65
C PRO A 118 -23.06 1.42 4.66
N ALA A 119 -22.27 2.12 3.84
CA ALA A 119 -20.83 1.93 3.78
C ALA A 119 -20.14 2.50 5.03
N VAL A 120 -19.23 1.71 5.62
CA VAL A 120 -18.32 2.11 6.69
C VAL A 120 -16.89 1.96 6.17
N PRO A 121 -16.40 2.94 5.38
CA PRO A 121 -15.11 2.82 4.71
C PRO A 121 -13.96 2.85 5.71
N PHE A 122 -13.00 1.94 5.57
CA PHE A 122 -11.80 1.85 6.40
C PHE A 122 -10.51 1.91 5.59
N MET A 123 -10.55 1.47 4.32
CA MET A 123 -9.42 1.51 3.39
C MET A 123 -9.30 2.88 2.73
N ARG A 124 -10.41 3.45 2.25
CA ARG A 124 -10.42 4.80 1.63
C ARG A 124 -9.87 5.89 2.56
N PRO A 125 -10.36 6.05 3.81
CA PRO A 125 -9.79 7.07 4.70
C PRO A 125 -8.35 6.78 5.10
N ALA A 126 -7.93 5.50 5.14
CA ALA A 126 -6.54 5.15 5.43
C ALA A 126 -5.55 5.70 4.41
N LEU A 127 -5.93 5.79 3.12
CA LEU A 127 -5.10 6.44 2.12
C LEU A 127 -5.30 7.96 2.14
N ALA A 128 -6.55 8.43 2.10
CA ALA A 128 -6.87 9.85 1.96
C ALA A 128 -6.26 10.71 3.07
N ASN A 129 -6.26 10.22 4.31
CA ASN A 129 -5.72 10.95 5.45
C ASN A 129 -4.19 10.85 5.58
N ASN A 130 -3.53 10.00 4.78
CA ASN A 130 -2.10 9.72 4.89
C ASN A 130 -1.33 10.02 3.59
N ILE A 131 -1.91 10.77 2.64
CA ILE A 131 -1.25 11.07 1.35
C ILE A 131 0.11 11.73 1.56
N GLN A 132 0.18 12.77 2.41
CA GLN A 132 1.42 13.49 2.66
C GLN A 132 2.47 12.61 3.38
N PRO A 133 2.17 11.96 4.53
CA PRO A 133 3.12 11.05 5.18
C PRO A 133 3.64 9.93 4.28
N VAL A 134 2.79 9.38 3.41
CA VAL A 134 3.17 8.33 2.46
C VAL A 134 4.15 8.88 1.42
N THR A 135 3.89 10.07 0.91
CA THR A 135 4.73 10.74 -0.10
C THR A 135 6.09 11.08 0.50
N ASP A 136 6.11 11.69 1.68
CA ASP A 136 7.34 12.05 2.40
C ASP A 136 8.17 10.80 2.71
N LYS A 137 7.51 9.73 3.20
CA LYS A 137 8.21 8.48 3.51
C LYS A 137 8.78 7.82 2.27
N PHE A 138 8.08 7.91 1.14
CA PHE A 138 8.58 7.38 -0.13
C PHE A 138 9.85 8.13 -0.57
N VAL A 139 9.82 9.46 -0.56
CA VAL A 139 10.96 10.31 -0.96
C VAL A 139 12.16 10.06 -0.04
N GLN A 140 11.93 10.06 1.28
CA GLN A 140 12.96 9.76 2.27
C GLN A 140 13.61 8.40 2.00
N MET A 141 12.81 7.34 1.93
CA MET A 141 13.33 5.98 1.76
C MET A 141 14.04 5.80 0.42
N LEU A 142 13.58 6.46 -0.64
CA LEU A 142 14.22 6.35 -1.94
C LEU A 142 15.59 7.07 -1.95
N ASN A 143 15.66 8.27 -1.38
CA ASN A 143 16.93 9.00 -1.20
C ASN A 143 17.91 8.16 -0.38
N ASP A 144 17.48 7.60 0.76
CA ASP A 144 18.32 6.76 1.61
C ASP A 144 18.89 5.54 0.87
N GLU A 145 18.08 4.88 0.03
CA GLU A 145 18.54 3.72 -0.74
C GLU A 145 19.49 4.11 -1.87
N ILE A 146 19.24 5.24 -2.53
CA ILE A 146 20.14 5.78 -3.56
C ILE A 146 21.48 6.16 -2.95
N ASP A 147 21.49 6.86 -1.82
CA ASP A 147 22.70 7.29 -1.14
C ASP A 147 23.54 6.09 -0.67
N LYS A 148 22.88 5.05 -0.12
CA LYS A 148 23.55 3.77 0.18
C LYS A 148 24.13 3.11 -1.06
N ALA A 149 23.42 3.17 -2.19
CA ALA A 149 23.87 2.54 -3.42
C ALA A 149 25.04 3.29 -4.08
N LEU A 150 25.18 4.59 -3.85
CA LEU A 150 26.32 5.41 -4.28
C LEU A 150 27.51 5.32 -3.31
N ALA A 151 27.26 5.18 -2.00
CA ALA A 151 28.30 5.04 -0.97
C ALA A 151 28.94 3.64 -0.92
N SER A 152 28.24 2.61 -1.42
CA SER A 152 28.80 1.27 -1.54
C SER A 152 29.63 1.18 -2.82
N PRO A 153 30.97 1.06 -2.75
CA PRO A 153 31.77 0.78 -3.94
C PRO A 153 31.31 -0.57 -4.52
N THR A 154 31.01 -0.57 -5.82
CA THR A 154 30.73 -1.76 -6.61
C THR A 154 31.89 -2.73 -6.61
#